data_AF-A0A7V6E7U4-F1
#
_entry.id   AF-A0A7V6E7U4-F1
#
_cell.length_a   1.000
_cell.length_b   1.000
_cell.length_c   1.000
_cell.angle_alpha   90.00
_cell.angle_beta   90.00
_cell.angle_gamma   90.00
#
_symmetry.space_group_name_H-M   'P 1'
#
loop_
_entity.id
_entity.type
_entity.pdbx_description
1 polymer ?
#
loop_
_entity_poly.entity_id
_entity_poly.type
_entity_poly.pdbx_seq_one_letter_code
_entity_poly.pdbx_strand_id
1 'polypeptide(L)'
;MKEKVFWSCGVRLFWVVVLLGSFFDLAHAQVGLQLPPTRDDDVRGIRYKGLVFVPYLGFEGGYNSNLFRTAPEEGIVGAGVLGVTPGLKLTNETPNIVKMKWEASGTIYKYFSDNATAREQGLFGVSSGLRAEFLPKSVVGFFVADQFSRQIVPANYPGVDSYDRNINHAEVGLQIKPGGGALVIAPSYAFNFALYDD
;
A
#
# COMPACT_ATOMS: atom_id res chain seq x y z
N MET A 1 -11.21 42.51 -29.00
CA MET A 1 -10.92 41.11 -29.40
C MET A 1 -11.63 40.20 -28.40
N LYS A 2 -12.92 39.87 -28.59
CA LYS A 2 -13.47 38.62 -29.14
C LYS A 2 -12.92 37.33 -28.49
N GLU A 3 -13.57 36.92 -27.40
CA GLU A 3 -13.59 35.56 -26.85
C GLU A 3 -14.11 34.55 -27.89
N LYS A 4 -13.58 33.33 -27.86
CA LYS A 4 -14.18 32.16 -28.51
C LYS A 4 -14.14 30.98 -27.54
N VAL A 5 -15.32 30.62 -27.04
CA VAL A 5 -15.64 29.34 -26.41
C VAL A 5 -15.82 28.30 -27.52
N PHE A 6 -15.21 27.13 -27.39
CA PHE A 6 -15.39 26.01 -28.32
C PHE A 6 -15.93 24.80 -27.55
N TRP A 7 -17.16 24.41 -27.86
CA TRP A 7 -17.75 23.11 -27.49
C TRP A 7 -17.50 22.13 -28.63
N SER A 8 -16.96 20.95 -28.31
CA SER A 8 -16.85 19.82 -29.23
C SER A 8 -17.34 18.57 -28.53
N CYS A 9 -18.51 18.08 -28.93
CA CYS A 9 -19.01 16.75 -28.62
C CYS A 9 -18.47 15.80 -29.69
N GLY A 10 -17.65 14.83 -29.29
CA GLY A 10 -17.09 13.82 -30.19
C GLY A 10 -16.97 12.48 -29.49
N VAL A 11 -17.85 11.55 -29.84
CA VAL A 11 -17.71 10.12 -29.54
C VAL A 11 -16.59 9.56 -30.42
N ARG A 12 -15.54 9.00 -29.80
CA ARG A 12 -14.53 8.21 -30.50
C ARG A 12 -14.17 6.97 -29.67
N LEU A 13 -14.46 5.80 -30.24
CA LEU A 13 -13.91 4.51 -29.84
C LEU A 13 -12.40 4.55 -30.16
N PHE A 14 -11.54 4.35 -29.16
CA PHE A 14 -10.12 4.15 -29.37
C PHE A 14 -9.66 2.90 -28.62
N TRP A 15 -9.11 1.96 -29.40
CA TRP A 15 -8.25 0.91 -28.90
C TRP A 15 -6.95 1.57 -28.42
N VAL A 16 -6.58 1.35 -27.17
CA VAL A 16 -5.28 1.74 -26.64
C VAL A 16 -4.44 0.48 -26.53
N VAL A 17 -3.63 0.24 -27.56
CA VAL A 17 -2.42 -0.59 -27.45
C VAL A 17 -1.31 0.35 -27.00
N VAL A 18 -0.81 0.18 -25.79
CA VAL A 18 0.45 0.80 -25.34
C VAL A 18 1.50 -0.31 -25.33
N LEU A 19 2.40 -0.25 -26.30
CA LEU A 19 3.69 -0.93 -26.29
C LEU A 19 4.78 0.09 -26.56
N LEU A 20 5.94 -0.16 -25.96
CA LEU A 20 7.17 0.64 -25.85
C LEU A 20 7.16 1.55 -24.61
N GLY A 21 8.05 1.41 -23.63
CA GLY A 21 9.28 0.62 -23.56
C GLY A 21 10.24 1.38 -22.65
N SER A 22 10.50 0.84 -21.46
CA SER A 22 11.66 1.16 -20.60
C SER A 22 11.70 0.05 -19.54
N PHE A 23 12.50 -0.97 -19.84
CA PHE A 23 12.78 -2.09 -18.94
C PHE A 23 13.68 -1.59 -17.82
N PHE A 24 13.09 -1.39 -16.64
CA PHE A 24 13.81 -1.57 -15.39
C PHE A 24 13.11 -2.70 -14.65
N ASP A 25 13.57 -3.92 -14.93
CA ASP A 25 13.31 -5.08 -14.08
C ASP A 25 13.99 -4.81 -12.72
N LEU A 26 13.29 -4.12 -11.83
CA LEU A 26 13.46 -4.39 -10.41
C LEU A 26 12.84 -5.76 -10.20
N ALA A 27 13.70 -6.78 -10.27
CA ALA A 27 13.43 -8.09 -9.71
C ALA A 27 13.06 -7.90 -8.23
N HIS A 28 11.78 -7.69 -7.97
CA HIS A 28 11.21 -7.85 -6.65
C HIS A 28 11.15 -9.34 -6.41
N ALA A 29 12.24 -9.89 -5.91
CA ALA A 29 12.17 -11.12 -5.16
C ALA A 29 11.38 -10.80 -3.89
N GLN A 30 10.05 -10.85 -3.99
CA GLN A 30 9.22 -11.08 -2.82
C GLN A 30 9.55 -12.49 -2.32
N VAL A 31 10.59 -12.58 -1.49
CA VAL A 31 10.62 -13.63 -0.47
C VAL A 31 9.70 -13.16 0.65
N GLY A 32 8.43 -12.95 0.27
CA GLY A 32 7.38 -13.15 1.22
C GLY A 32 7.43 -14.63 1.54
N LEU A 33 7.93 -14.99 2.71
CA LEU A 33 7.44 -16.18 3.38
C LEU A 33 5.97 -15.94 3.84
N GLN A 34 5.17 -15.24 3.03
CA GLN A 34 3.74 -15.43 2.99
C GLN A 34 3.58 -16.72 2.22
N LEU A 35 3.47 -17.81 2.99
CA LEU A 35 2.72 -18.96 2.52
C LEU A 35 1.46 -18.42 1.83
N PRO A 36 1.15 -18.85 0.59
CA PRO A 36 -0.11 -18.46 -0.06
C PRO A 36 -1.21 -18.67 0.97
N PRO A 37 -2.16 -17.74 1.16
CA PRO A 37 -3.09 -17.72 2.29
C PRO A 37 -3.62 -19.13 2.48
N THR A 38 -3.03 -19.84 3.43
CA THR A 38 -3.42 -21.21 3.68
C THR A 38 -4.83 -21.09 4.21
N ARG A 39 -5.69 -22.05 3.85
CA ARG A 39 -7.07 -22.17 4.34
C ARG A 39 -7.20 -22.03 5.87
N ASP A 40 -6.08 -22.04 6.60
CA ASP A 40 -5.89 -21.89 8.04
C ASP A 40 -5.59 -20.47 8.55
N ASP A 41 -5.69 -19.40 7.76
CA ASP A 41 -5.67 -18.04 8.33
C ASP A 41 -6.81 -17.84 9.34
N ASP A 42 -7.92 -18.59 9.17
CA ASP A 42 -9.02 -18.67 10.14
C ASP A 42 -8.62 -19.39 11.45
N VAL A 43 -7.52 -20.15 11.48
CA VAL A 43 -7.01 -20.90 12.64
C VAL A 43 -6.03 -20.07 13.47
N ARG A 44 -5.33 -19.11 12.86
CA ARG A 44 -4.26 -18.32 13.49
C ARG A 44 -4.80 -17.00 14.06
N GLY A 45 -4.69 -16.80 15.37
CA GLY A 45 -4.99 -15.52 16.02
C GLY A 45 -5.60 -15.62 17.41
N ILE A 46 -5.56 -14.52 18.15
CA ILE A 46 -6.19 -14.38 19.47
C ILE A 46 -7.65 -13.98 19.26
N ARG A 47 -8.57 -14.76 19.83
CA ARG A 47 -10.01 -14.53 19.68
C ARG A 47 -10.57 -13.81 20.89
N TYR A 48 -11.28 -12.72 20.65
CA TYR A 48 -11.96 -11.98 21.72
C TYR A 48 -13.27 -11.38 21.19
N LYS A 49 -14.40 -11.78 21.79
CA LYS A 49 -15.74 -11.28 21.46
C LYS A 49 -16.07 -11.32 19.95
N GLY A 50 -15.71 -12.41 19.27
CA GLY A 50 -15.97 -12.60 17.83
C GLY A 50 -15.03 -11.85 16.89
N LEU A 51 -13.98 -11.21 17.44
CA LEU A 51 -12.86 -10.65 16.69
C LEU A 51 -11.64 -11.58 16.76
N VAL A 52 -10.88 -11.63 15.67
CA VAL A 52 -9.60 -12.33 15.56
C VAL A 52 -8.49 -11.31 15.39
N PHE A 53 -7.52 -11.36 16.30
CA PHE A 53 -6.31 -10.57 16.26
C PHE A 53 -5.15 -11.44 15.79
N VAL A 54 -4.50 -11.05 14.70
CA VAL A 54 -3.38 -11.79 14.11
C VAL A 54 -2.15 -10.89 14.11
N PRO A 55 -1.30 -10.94 15.16
CA PRO A 55 -0.01 -10.28 15.11
C PRO A 55 0.88 -11.00 14.09
N TYR A 56 1.68 -10.23 13.36
CA TYR A 56 2.68 -10.78 12.46
C TYR A 56 3.96 -9.95 12.52
N LEU A 57 5.06 -10.58 12.11
CA LEU A 57 6.36 -9.96 12.00
C LEU A 57 6.96 -10.36 10.66
N GLY A 58 7.13 -9.38 9.78
CA GLY A 58 7.80 -9.53 8.49
C GLY A 58 9.27 -9.17 8.58
N PHE A 59 10.09 -9.82 7.77
CA PHE A 59 11.50 -9.49 7.57
C PHE A 59 11.74 -9.38 6.08
N GLU A 60 12.47 -8.36 5.66
CA GLU A 60 12.85 -8.10 4.28
C GLU A 60 14.35 -7.82 4.23
N GLY A 61 15.08 -8.46 3.32
CA GLY A 61 16.49 -8.19 3.09
C GLY A 61 16.69 -7.71 1.67
N GLY A 62 17.53 -6.69 1.47
CA GLY A 62 17.82 -6.13 0.16
C GLY A 62 19.22 -5.53 0.06
N TYR A 63 19.53 -5.00 -1.11
CA TYR A 63 20.77 -4.27 -1.37
C TYR A 63 20.50 -3.09 -2.29
N ASN A 64 20.84 -1.89 -1.84
CA ASN A 64 20.75 -0.66 -2.62
C ASN A 64 22.13 -0.28 -3.13
N SER A 65 22.30 -0.24 -4.45
CA SER A 65 23.56 0.12 -5.09
C SER A 65 23.77 1.63 -5.24
N ASN A 66 22.72 2.44 -5.02
CA ASN A 66 22.73 3.87 -5.29
C ASN A 66 22.13 4.70 -4.15
N LEU A 67 22.75 4.64 -2.97
CA LEU A 67 22.39 5.50 -1.85
C LEU A 67 23.22 6.80 -1.93
N PHE A 68 22.56 7.94 -2.09
CA PHE A 68 23.23 9.25 -2.04
C PHE A 68 23.38 9.70 -0.60
N ARG A 69 24.48 10.35 -0.29
CA ARG A 69 24.73 10.91 1.03
C ARG A 69 24.19 12.33 1.09
N THR A 70 23.86 12.79 2.30
CA THR A 70 23.22 14.08 2.55
C THR A 70 24.05 15.28 2.06
N ALA A 71 25.38 15.16 2.03
CA ALA A 71 26.27 16.22 1.58
C ALA A 71 26.58 16.14 0.06
N PRO A 72 26.57 17.28 -0.68
CA PRO A 72 26.82 17.34 -2.12
C PRO A 72 28.17 16.81 -2.60
N GLU A 73 29.15 16.75 -1.70
CA GLU A 73 30.52 16.35 -2.00
C GLU A 73 30.74 14.84 -1.88
N GLU A 74 29.78 14.11 -1.33
CA GLU A 74 29.96 12.71 -1.01
C GLU A 74 29.28 11.79 -2.05
N GLY A 75 30.08 10.98 -2.74
CA GLY A 75 29.63 10.12 -3.84
C GLY A 75 28.71 8.96 -3.45
N ILE A 76 28.30 8.20 -4.46
CA ILE A 76 27.37 7.06 -4.36
C ILE A 76 27.93 5.96 -3.44
N VAL A 77 27.08 5.41 -2.57
CA VAL A 77 27.42 4.27 -1.72
C VAL A 77 26.43 3.12 -1.90
N GLY A 78 26.96 1.91 -1.92
CA GLY A 78 26.16 0.68 -1.81
C GLY A 78 25.93 0.30 -0.36
N ALA A 79 24.72 -0.13 -0.02
CA ALA A 79 24.37 -0.57 1.32
C ALA A 79 23.40 -1.77 1.28
N GLY A 80 23.68 -2.77 2.12
CA GLY A 80 22.67 -3.79 2.43
C GLY A 80 21.55 -3.16 3.26
N VAL A 81 20.33 -3.65 3.13
CA VAL A 81 19.19 -3.18 3.91
C VAL A 81 18.44 -4.34 4.54
N LEU A 82 18.04 -4.18 5.80
CA LEU A 82 17.11 -5.07 6.49
C LEU A 82 15.88 -4.27 6.92
N GLY A 83 14.72 -4.67 6.43
CA GLY A 83 13.41 -4.22 6.89
C GLY A 83 12.83 -5.18 7.92
N VAL A 84 12.32 -4.63 9.02
CA VAL A 84 11.52 -5.38 10.01
C VAL A 84 10.14 -4.74 10.07
N THR A 85 9.11 -5.55 9.86
CA THR A 85 7.71 -5.09 9.76
C THR A 85 6.84 -5.77 10.81
N PRO A 86 6.77 -5.26 12.05
CA PRO A 86 5.69 -5.62 12.95
C PRO A 86 4.35 -5.17 12.37
N GLY A 87 3.32 -6.01 12.55
CA GLY A 87 1.97 -5.65 12.19
C GLY A 87 0.91 -6.45 12.93
N LEU A 88 -0.32 -6.00 12.76
CA LEU A 88 -1.51 -6.56 13.37
C LEU A 88 -2.64 -6.57 12.35
N LYS A 89 -3.30 -7.71 12.20
CA LYS A 89 -4.57 -7.83 11.48
C LYS A 89 -5.69 -8.05 12.47
N LEU A 90 -6.84 -7.47 12.17
CA LEU A 90 -8.08 -7.61 12.90
C LEU A 90 -9.19 -7.98 11.93
N THR A 91 -9.88 -9.07 12.20
CA THR A 91 -11.05 -9.49 11.44
C THR A 91 -12.16 -9.93 12.38
N ASN A 92 -13.39 -10.05 11.88
CA ASN A 92 -14.45 -10.73 12.61
C ASN A 92 -14.79 -12.09 11.99
N GLU A 93 -14.95 -13.11 12.83
CA GLU A 93 -15.05 -14.51 12.40
C GLU A 93 -16.35 -14.82 11.68
N THR A 94 -17.46 -14.36 12.26
CA THR A 94 -18.81 -14.70 11.80
C THR A 94 -19.60 -13.42 11.53
N PRO A 95 -19.30 -12.72 10.42
CA PRO A 95 -19.97 -11.48 10.11
C PRO A 95 -21.43 -11.73 9.75
N ASN A 96 -22.34 -11.14 10.53
CA ASN A 96 -23.78 -11.15 10.25
C ASN A 96 -24.25 -9.85 9.62
N ILE A 97 -23.97 -8.71 10.26
CA ILE A 97 -24.38 -7.38 9.78
C ILE A 97 -23.19 -6.63 9.19
N VAL A 98 -22.03 -6.67 9.85
CA VAL A 98 -20.82 -5.99 9.42
C VAL A 98 -19.70 -7.00 9.30
N LYS A 99 -18.97 -6.99 8.19
CA LYS A 99 -17.69 -7.68 8.02
C LYS A 99 -16.59 -6.63 8.08
N MET A 100 -15.73 -6.72 9.08
CA MET A 100 -14.65 -5.79 9.30
C MET A 100 -13.32 -6.47 9.03
N LYS A 101 -12.45 -5.78 8.30
CA LYS A 101 -11.04 -6.09 8.17
C LYS A 101 -10.24 -4.83 8.46
N TRP A 102 -9.32 -4.92 9.39
CA TRP A 102 -8.37 -3.86 9.67
C TRP A 102 -6.96 -4.44 9.72
N GLU A 103 -6.00 -3.70 9.20
CA GLU A 103 -4.59 -4.05 9.20
C GLU A 103 -3.79 -2.80 9.52
N ALA A 104 -2.75 -2.95 10.33
CA ALA A 104 -1.79 -1.89 10.59
C ALA A 104 -0.40 -2.49 10.72
N SER A 105 0.59 -1.83 10.12
CA SER A 105 1.99 -2.20 10.23
C SER A 105 2.90 -0.98 10.14
N GLY A 106 4.10 -1.13 10.70
CA GLY A 106 5.18 -0.18 10.52
C GLY A 106 6.43 -0.93 10.12
N THR A 107 7.16 -0.44 9.13
CA THR A 107 8.40 -1.05 8.65
C THR A 107 9.57 -0.16 9.04
N ILE A 108 10.53 -0.74 9.78
CA ILE A 108 11.78 -0.08 10.12
C ILE A 108 12.86 -0.66 9.21
N TYR A 109 13.50 0.20 8.42
CA TYR A 109 14.64 -0.17 7.59
C TYR A 109 15.95 0.23 8.24
N LYS A 110 16.90 -0.71 8.29
CA LYS A 110 18.28 -0.48 8.71
C LYS A 110 19.24 -0.75 7.57
N TYR A 111 20.05 0.25 7.25
CA TYR A 111 21.14 0.12 6.29
C TYR A 111 22.43 -0.37 6.97
N PHE A 112 23.11 -1.30 6.31
CA PHE A 112 24.43 -1.80 6.66
C PHE A 112 25.42 -1.28 5.62
N SER A 113 26.25 -0.32 6.04
CA SER A 113 27.31 0.28 5.25
C SER A 113 28.46 0.68 6.17
N ASP A 114 29.68 0.68 5.63
CA ASP A 114 30.87 1.22 6.32
C ASP A 114 30.82 2.74 6.47
N ASN A 115 29.94 3.40 5.70
CA ASN A 115 29.72 4.84 5.79
C ASN A 115 28.66 5.17 6.87
N ALA A 116 28.99 6.10 7.77
CA ALA A 116 28.13 6.50 8.87
C ALA A 116 26.83 7.18 8.38
N THR A 117 26.91 8.10 7.42
CA THR A 117 25.78 8.82 6.84
C THR A 117 24.78 7.85 6.22
N ALA A 118 25.24 6.88 5.41
CA ALA A 118 24.39 5.85 4.80
C ALA A 118 23.70 4.96 5.85
N ARG A 119 24.35 4.67 6.97
CA ARG A 119 23.82 3.85 8.07
C ARG A 119 22.76 4.58 8.92
N GLU A 120 22.78 5.91 8.89
CA GLU A 120 21.89 6.80 9.65
C GLU A 120 20.61 7.17 8.88
N GLN A 121 20.55 6.93 7.57
CA GLN A 121 19.35 7.06 6.73
C GLN A 121 18.29 5.98 6.99
N GLY A 122 18.08 5.59 8.25
CA GLY A 122 17.04 4.64 8.62
C GLY A 122 15.66 5.19 8.24
N LEU A 123 14.85 4.35 7.58
CA LEU A 123 13.53 4.75 7.06
C LEU A 123 12.45 4.07 7.90
N PHE A 124 11.36 4.80 8.16
CA PHE A 124 10.21 4.27 8.88
C PHE A 124 8.92 4.42 8.06
N GLY A 125 8.49 3.32 7.45
CA GLY A 125 7.22 3.25 6.73
C GLY A 125 6.07 2.91 7.66
N VAL A 126 4.87 3.38 7.34
CA VAL A 126 3.63 3.02 8.05
C VAL A 126 2.55 2.67 7.02
N SER A 127 1.75 1.67 7.33
CA SER A 127 0.58 1.29 6.53
C SER A 127 -0.58 0.94 7.44
N SER A 128 -1.77 1.44 7.13
CA SER A 128 -3.01 0.98 7.75
C SER A 128 -4.11 0.88 6.71
N GLY A 129 -4.91 -0.18 6.81
CA GLY A 129 -6.08 -0.39 5.97
C GLY A 129 -7.27 -0.76 6.83
N LEU A 130 -8.41 -0.14 6.59
CA LEU A 130 -9.70 -0.49 7.15
C LEU A 130 -10.67 -0.78 6.02
N ARG A 131 -11.46 -1.85 6.14
CA ARG A 131 -12.60 -2.13 5.27
C ARG A 131 -13.74 -2.68 6.11
N ALA A 132 -14.87 -1.99 6.09
CA ALA A 132 -16.11 -2.41 6.69
C ALA A 132 -17.16 -2.64 5.59
N GLU A 133 -17.64 -3.87 5.45
CA GLU A 133 -18.72 -4.24 4.55
C GLU A 133 -19.99 -4.51 5.34
N PHE A 134 -21.08 -3.87 4.96
CA PHE A 134 -22.38 -4.00 5.58
C PHE A 134 -23.26 -4.94 4.76
N LEU A 135 -24.01 -5.79 5.45
CA LEU A 135 -24.86 -6.85 4.89
C LEU A 135 -24.07 -7.81 3.98
N PRO A 136 -22.97 -8.43 4.48
CA PRO A 136 -22.05 -9.20 3.64
C PRO A 136 -22.67 -10.46 3.03
N LYS A 137 -23.79 -10.97 3.59
CA LYS A 137 -24.55 -12.14 3.11
C LYS A 137 -25.73 -11.77 2.21
N SER A 138 -26.00 -10.48 2.02
CA SER A 138 -27.12 -10.00 1.20
C SER A 138 -26.71 -9.76 -0.24
N VAL A 139 -27.70 -9.76 -1.14
CA VAL A 139 -27.51 -9.41 -2.56
C VAL A 139 -27.09 -7.95 -2.71
N VAL A 140 -27.60 -7.06 -1.86
CA VAL A 140 -27.21 -5.65 -1.82
C VAL A 140 -26.55 -5.36 -0.49
N GLY A 141 -25.39 -4.72 -0.55
CA GLY A 141 -24.66 -4.21 0.60
C GLY A 141 -23.97 -2.90 0.26
N PHE A 142 -23.28 -2.34 1.23
CA PHE A 142 -22.42 -1.17 1.04
C PHE A 142 -21.14 -1.36 1.84
N PHE A 143 -20.12 -0.56 1.53
CA PHE A 143 -18.85 -0.62 2.23
C PHE A 143 -18.24 0.75 2.41
N VAL A 144 -17.41 0.85 3.44
CA VAL A 144 -16.49 1.95 3.66
C VAL A 144 -15.11 1.33 3.76
N ALA A 145 -14.15 1.92 3.07
CA ALA A 145 -12.75 1.55 3.15
C ALA A 145 -11.88 2.80 3.32
N ASP A 146 -10.79 2.64 4.04
CA ASP A 146 -9.75 3.64 4.17
C ASP A 146 -8.40 2.93 4.08
N GLN A 147 -7.48 3.49 3.31
CA GLN A 147 -6.12 2.99 3.21
C GLN A 147 -5.15 4.16 3.35
N PHE A 148 -4.34 4.11 4.41
CA PHE A 148 -3.25 5.02 4.66
C PHE A 148 -1.91 4.34 4.44
N SER A 149 -0.99 5.01 3.77
CA SER A 149 0.40 4.58 3.68
C SER A 149 1.34 5.79 3.71
N ARG A 150 2.34 5.71 4.57
CA ARG A 150 3.53 6.58 4.56
C ARG A 150 4.70 5.76 4.04
N GLN A 151 5.31 6.25 2.96
CA GLN A 151 6.53 5.71 2.39
C GLN A 151 7.61 6.76 2.52
N ILE A 152 8.73 6.41 3.14
CA ILE A 152 9.92 7.26 3.19
C ILE A 152 10.89 6.68 2.16
N VAL A 153 11.21 7.47 1.13
CA VAL A 153 12.18 7.08 0.10
C VAL A 153 13.47 7.86 0.37
N PRO A 154 14.64 7.19 0.41
CA PRO A 154 15.89 7.89 0.59
C PRO A 154 16.13 8.80 -0.63
N ALA A 155 16.70 9.98 -0.40
CA ALA A 155 16.96 10.91 -1.48
C ALA A 155 17.90 10.30 -2.52
N ASN A 156 17.56 10.47 -3.79
CA ASN A 156 18.37 10.08 -4.95
C ASN A 156 19.16 11.26 -5.55
N TYR A 157 19.21 12.38 -4.84
CA TYR A 157 19.97 13.58 -5.19
C TYR A 157 20.60 14.18 -3.93
N PRO A 158 21.77 14.82 -4.03
CA PRO A 158 22.41 15.47 -2.88
C PRO A 158 21.61 16.67 -2.37
N GLY A 159 21.69 16.94 -1.05
CA GLY A 159 21.12 18.13 -0.40
C GLY A 159 19.65 18.03 0.01
N VAL A 160 19.03 16.85 -0.07
CA VAL A 160 17.69 16.55 0.46
C VAL A 160 17.80 15.37 1.42
N ASP A 161 17.16 15.45 2.59
CA ASP A 161 17.26 14.41 3.63
C ASP A 161 16.44 13.16 3.28
N SER A 162 15.17 13.33 2.92
CA SER A 162 14.29 12.22 2.51
C SER A 162 13.04 12.74 1.81
N TYR A 163 12.40 11.91 0.99
CA TYR A 163 11.07 12.21 0.47
C TYR A 163 10.01 11.42 1.24
N ASP A 164 9.14 12.14 1.93
CA ASP A 164 8.01 11.55 2.64
C ASP A 164 6.77 11.59 1.75
N ARG A 165 6.29 10.42 1.34
CA ARG A 165 5.06 10.27 0.58
C ARG A 165 3.97 9.71 1.47
N ASN A 166 2.99 10.57 1.78
CA ASN A 166 1.81 10.21 2.53
C ASN A 166 0.62 10.06 1.57
N ILE A 167 0.02 8.88 1.53
CA ILE A 167 -1.13 8.57 0.69
C ILE A 167 -2.28 8.15 1.61
N ASN A 168 -3.44 8.77 1.42
CA ASN A 168 -4.69 8.31 2.01
C ASN A 168 -5.73 8.11 0.91
N HIS A 169 -6.39 6.96 0.93
CA HIS A 169 -7.44 6.58 0.01
C HIS A 169 -8.68 6.19 0.80
N ALA A 170 -9.68 7.07 0.80
CA ALA A 170 -10.96 6.82 1.45
C ALA A 170 -12.01 6.48 0.39
N GLU A 171 -12.67 5.34 0.52
CA GLU A 171 -13.63 4.83 -0.45
C GLU A 171 -14.96 4.48 0.23
N VAL A 172 -16.06 4.80 -0.43
CA VAL A 172 -17.40 4.33 -0.06
C VAL A 172 -18.09 3.80 -1.30
N GLY A 173 -18.80 2.69 -1.19
CA GLY A 173 -19.49 2.13 -2.34
C GLY A 173 -20.64 1.21 -2.01
N LEU A 174 -21.44 0.92 -3.02
CA LEU A 174 -22.47 -0.10 -2.98
C LEU A 174 -21.89 -1.41 -3.55
N GLN A 175 -22.44 -2.54 -3.15
CA GLN A 175 -22.07 -3.85 -3.67
C GLN A 175 -23.34 -4.64 -4.00
N ILE A 176 -23.42 -5.15 -5.23
CA ILE A 176 -24.48 -6.02 -5.71
C ILE A 176 -23.85 -7.39 -6.01
N LYS A 177 -24.31 -8.42 -5.31
CA LYS A 177 -23.74 -9.77 -5.25
C LYS A 177 -24.81 -10.81 -5.60
N PRO A 178 -25.23 -10.93 -6.87
CA PRO A 178 -26.20 -11.95 -7.25
C PRO A 178 -25.62 -13.36 -7.02
N GLY A 179 -26.48 -14.31 -6.64
CA GLY A 179 -26.11 -15.74 -6.57
C GLY A 179 -25.04 -16.11 -5.53
N GLY A 180 -24.96 -15.38 -4.41
CA GLY A 180 -24.02 -15.71 -3.33
C GLY A 180 -22.60 -15.18 -3.53
N GLY A 181 -22.40 -14.24 -4.45
CA GLY A 181 -21.14 -13.49 -4.58
C GLY A 181 -20.15 -14.02 -5.62
N ALA A 182 -20.57 -14.94 -6.51
CA ALA A 182 -19.75 -15.35 -7.66
C ALA A 182 -19.46 -14.20 -8.63
N LEU A 183 -20.39 -13.24 -8.71
CA LEU A 183 -20.21 -11.95 -9.38
C LEU A 183 -20.42 -10.84 -8.36
N VAL A 184 -19.59 -9.81 -8.41
CA VAL A 184 -19.74 -8.60 -7.58
C VAL A 184 -19.69 -7.38 -8.49
N ILE A 185 -20.74 -6.58 -8.47
CA ILE A 185 -20.80 -5.26 -9.10
C ILE A 185 -20.73 -4.23 -7.98
N ALA A 186 -19.70 -3.37 -7.98
CA ALA A 186 -19.45 -2.46 -6.87
C ALA A 186 -19.18 -1.03 -7.33
N PRO A 187 -20.22 -0.22 -7.63
CA PRO A 187 -20.01 1.19 -7.88
C PRO A 187 -19.58 1.90 -6.58
N SER A 188 -18.52 2.69 -6.67
CA SER A 188 -17.95 3.40 -5.52
C SER A 188 -17.50 4.81 -5.86
N TYR A 189 -17.31 5.60 -4.82
CA TYR A 189 -16.68 6.90 -4.85
C TYR A 189 -15.45 6.87 -3.95
N ALA A 190 -14.33 7.37 -4.47
CA ALA A 190 -13.07 7.38 -3.76
C ALA A 190 -12.49 8.79 -3.70
N PHE A 191 -11.95 9.13 -2.53
CA PHE A 191 -11.17 10.33 -2.28
C PHE A 191 -9.71 9.93 -2.11
N ASN A 192 -8.84 10.53 -2.93
CA ASN A 192 -7.41 10.27 -2.91
C ASN A 192 -6.70 11.54 -2.43
N PHE A 193 -5.95 11.41 -1.35
CA PHE A 193 -5.09 12.45 -0.83
C PHE A 193 -3.63 11.99 -0.94
N ALA A 194 -2.79 12.82 -1.54
CA ALA A 194 -1.35 12.59 -1.63
C ALA A 194 -0.64 13.86 -1.16
N LEU A 195 0.14 13.71 -0.09
CA LEU A 195 1.01 14.77 0.44
C LEU A 195 2.46 14.34 0.28
N TYR A 196 3.26 15.30 -0.19
CA TYR A 196 4.70 15.18 -0.32
C TYR A 196 5.29 16.14 0.71
N ASP A 197 6.12 15.63 1.61
CA ASP A 197 6.87 16.42 2.59
C ASP A 197 8.37 16.26 2.30
N ASP A 198 9.11 17.36 2.49
CA ASP A 198 10.56 17.50 2.24
C ASP A 198 11.34 17.52 3.58
#